data_AF-A0A6P0P4U0-F1
#
_entry.id   AF-A0A6P0P4U0-F1
#
_cell.length_a   1.000
_cell.length_b   1.000
_cell.length_c   1.000
_cell.angle_alpha   90.00
_cell.angle_beta   90.00
_cell.angle_gamma   90.00
#
_symmetry.space_group_name_H-M   'P 1'
#
loop_
_entity.id
_entity.type
_entity.pdbx_description
1 polymer ?
#
loop_
_entity_poly.entity_id
_entity_poly.type
_entity_poly.pdbx_seq_one_letter_code
_entity_poly.pdbx_strand_id
1 'polypeptide(L)'
;MIANKHISKIKAARDYNHPKLAVSLGLPTTEETLDTLHRVATQVSLAEIRLDLMAEFDVERLIAASPCQLILTHRPIREGGKFAGSETERLQPLLKAIELGAAHVDIEWDTVASLLAQKPASPSQIMVSHHTFDGMPSDLTGLHRKLSQSGADIVKVVGFAKQAADTVEMIHRWRLRIICPSNERFRIRLLLVRSIL
;
A
#
# COMPACT_ATOMS: atom_id res chain seq x y z
N MET A 1 -26.97 -0.70 24.36
CA MET A 1 -26.27 -1.75 23.58
C MET A 1 -25.69 -1.20 22.25
N ILE A 2 -25.05 -0.02 22.19
CA ILE A 2 -24.53 0.54 20.91
C ILE A 2 -23.14 1.24 21.02
N ALA A 3 -22.69 1.68 22.21
CA ALA A 3 -21.46 2.48 22.31
C ALA A 3 -20.13 1.70 22.25
N ASN A 4 -20.11 0.39 22.54
CA ASN A 4 -18.84 -0.36 22.68
C ASN A 4 -18.25 -0.91 21.37
N LYS A 5 -19.02 -0.98 20.28
CA LYS A 5 -18.55 -1.52 18.99
C LYS A 5 -17.81 -0.48 18.12
N HIS A 6 -18.10 0.81 18.34
CA HIS A 6 -17.42 1.91 17.62
C HIS A 6 -16.06 2.26 18.25
N ILE A 7 -15.94 2.19 19.58
CA ILE A 7 -14.69 2.49 20.29
C ILE A 7 -13.60 1.44 20.00
N SER A 8 -13.98 0.16 19.81
CA SER A 8 -13.02 -0.90 19.49
C SER A 8 -12.44 -0.79 18.06
N LYS A 9 -13.24 -0.33 17.09
CA LYS A 9 -12.76 -0.05 15.71
C LYS A 9 -11.80 1.15 15.66
N ILE A 10 -12.01 2.18 16.49
CA ILE A 10 -11.15 3.37 16.55
C ILE A 10 -9.79 3.07 17.21
N LYS A 11 -9.74 2.15 18.20
CA LYS A 11 -8.48 1.76 18.85
C LYS A 11 -7.55 0.92 17.95
N ALA A 12 -8.09 0.13 17.02
CA ALA A 12 -7.28 -0.66 16.10
C ALA A 12 -6.55 0.17 15.02
N ALA A 13 -6.94 1.44 14.84
CA ALA A 13 -6.45 2.30 13.76
C ALA A 13 -5.16 3.08 14.09
N ARG A 14 -4.60 2.97 15.31
CA ARG A 14 -3.51 3.85 15.78
C ARG A 14 -2.27 3.16 16.34
N ASP A 15 -2.21 1.83 16.32
CA ASP A 15 -1.08 1.12 16.89
C ASP A 15 0.00 0.79 15.84
N TYR A 16 0.80 1.79 15.48
CA TYR A 16 1.99 1.61 14.64
C TYR A 16 3.23 1.17 15.44
N ASN A 17 3.08 0.79 16.72
CA ASN A 17 4.18 0.32 17.57
C ASN A 17 4.57 -1.15 17.34
N HIS A 18 3.75 -1.92 16.62
CA HIS A 18 4.07 -3.30 16.25
C HIS A 18 4.25 -3.44 14.74
N PRO A 19 5.32 -4.10 14.25
CA PRO A 19 5.48 -4.40 12.84
C PRO A 19 4.28 -5.23 12.35
N LYS A 20 3.53 -4.72 11.37
CA LYS A 20 2.49 -5.50 10.69
C LYS A 20 3.16 -6.33 9.60
N LEU A 21 3.04 -7.66 9.68
CA LEU A 21 3.40 -8.52 8.57
C LEU A 21 2.34 -8.36 7.47
N ALA A 22 2.82 -8.02 6.28
CA ALA A 22 2.00 -7.86 5.09
C ALA A 22 2.45 -8.80 3.97
N VAL A 23 1.49 -9.36 3.24
CA VAL A 23 1.71 -10.09 1.98
C VAL A 23 1.20 -9.24 0.82
N SER A 24 1.88 -9.28 -0.33
CA SER A 24 1.41 -8.66 -1.58
C SER A 24 0.89 -9.75 -2.52
N LEU A 25 -0.37 -9.64 -2.93
CA LEU A 25 -1.07 -10.60 -3.77
C LEU A 25 -1.53 -9.94 -5.06
N GLY A 26 -1.30 -10.62 -6.18
CA GLY A 26 -1.80 -10.25 -7.50
C GLY A 26 -2.25 -11.48 -8.25
N LEU A 27 -3.09 -12.29 -7.61
CA LEU A 27 -3.63 -13.51 -8.20
C LEU A 27 -4.71 -13.17 -9.24
N PRO A 28 -4.92 -13.99 -10.27
CA PRO A 28 -5.76 -13.62 -11.42
C PRO A 28 -7.18 -13.18 -11.09
N THR A 29 -7.80 -13.75 -10.04
CA THR A 29 -9.22 -13.54 -9.71
C THR A 29 -9.45 -13.16 -8.24
N THR A 30 -10.62 -12.57 -7.95
CA THR A 30 -11.10 -12.30 -6.58
C THR A 30 -11.16 -13.56 -5.73
N GLU A 31 -11.64 -14.66 -6.30
CA GLU A 31 -11.81 -15.93 -5.60
C GLU A 31 -10.46 -16.50 -5.14
N GLU A 32 -9.49 -16.62 -6.06
CA GLU A 32 -8.14 -17.10 -5.71
C GLU A 32 -7.44 -16.21 -4.69
N THR A 33 -7.66 -14.89 -4.78
CA THR A 33 -7.14 -13.91 -3.83
C THR A 33 -7.72 -14.13 -2.44
N LEU A 34 -9.05 -14.24 -2.32
CA LEU A 34 -9.72 -14.47 -1.04
C LEU A 34 -9.35 -15.83 -0.45
N ASP A 35 -9.31 -16.88 -1.26
CA ASP A 35 -8.89 -18.22 -0.83
C ASP A 35 -7.48 -18.19 -0.23
N THR A 36 -6.56 -17.47 -0.89
CA THR A 36 -5.19 -17.31 -0.40
C THR A 36 -5.17 -16.50 0.90
N LEU A 37 -5.91 -15.40 0.99
CA LEU A 37 -6.01 -14.62 2.21
C LEU A 37 -6.51 -15.45 3.39
N HIS A 38 -7.54 -16.28 3.20
CA HIS A 38 -8.05 -17.17 4.25
C HIS A 38 -7.02 -18.21 4.70
N ARG A 39 -6.21 -18.74 3.78
CA ARG A 39 -5.11 -19.67 4.13
C ARG A 39 -4.01 -19.00 4.97
N VAL A 40 -3.73 -17.72 4.74
CA VAL A 40 -2.65 -17.00 5.44
C VAL A 40 -3.14 -16.09 6.58
N ALA A 41 -4.44 -16.05 6.85
CA ALA A 41 -5.08 -15.11 7.77
C ALA A 41 -4.53 -15.14 9.20
N THR A 42 -4.00 -16.27 9.66
CA THR A 42 -3.40 -16.41 10.99
C THR A 42 -1.97 -15.89 11.08
N GLN A 43 -1.34 -15.62 9.94
CA GLN A 43 0.07 -15.24 9.83
C GLN A 43 0.22 -13.76 9.48
N VAL A 44 -0.72 -13.18 8.72
CA VAL A 44 -0.65 -11.78 8.25
C VAL A 44 -1.76 -10.94 8.86
N SER A 45 -1.43 -9.69 9.20
CA SER A 45 -2.40 -8.73 9.76
C SER A 45 -2.87 -7.69 8.73
N LEU A 46 -2.21 -7.67 7.57
CA LEU A 46 -2.39 -6.72 6.48
C LEU A 46 -2.08 -7.45 5.16
N ALA A 47 -2.75 -7.10 4.07
CA ALA A 47 -2.40 -7.59 2.74
C ALA A 47 -2.51 -6.48 1.70
N GLU A 48 -1.53 -6.37 0.81
CA GLU A 48 -1.60 -5.54 -0.38
C GLU A 48 -2.23 -6.33 -1.52
N ILE A 49 -3.32 -5.83 -2.09
CA ILE A 49 -3.95 -6.41 -3.28
C ILE A 49 -3.58 -5.58 -4.49
N ARG A 50 -2.83 -6.20 -5.39
CA ARG A 50 -2.34 -5.65 -6.66
C ARG A 50 -3.38 -5.88 -7.75
N LEU A 51 -4.38 -5.00 -7.78
CA LEU A 51 -5.48 -5.02 -8.77
C LEU A 51 -4.95 -5.00 -10.20
N ASP A 52 -3.82 -4.33 -10.43
CA ASP A 52 -3.20 -4.24 -11.76
C ASP A 52 -2.68 -5.59 -12.28
N LEU A 53 -2.48 -6.57 -11.41
CA LEU A 53 -2.02 -7.91 -11.77
C LEU A 53 -3.18 -8.91 -11.95
N MET A 54 -4.39 -8.54 -11.55
CA MET A 54 -5.57 -9.39 -11.63
C MET A 54 -6.18 -9.28 -13.04
N ALA A 55 -6.63 -10.40 -13.59
CA ALA A 55 -7.36 -10.40 -14.86
C ALA A 55 -8.77 -9.83 -14.67
N GLU A 56 -9.38 -10.12 -13.52
CA GLU A 56 -10.68 -9.60 -13.11
C GLU A 56 -10.74 -9.46 -11.59
N PHE A 57 -11.47 -8.47 -11.11
CA PHE A 57 -11.60 -8.22 -9.67
C PHE A 57 -12.96 -7.61 -9.31
N ASP A 58 -13.37 -7.88 -8.08
CA ASP A 58 -14.54 -7.28 -7.43
C ASP A 58 -14.05 -6.65 -6.12
N VAL A 59 -13.93 -5.32 -6.12
CA VAL A 59 -13.42 -4.55 -4.99
C VAL A 59 -14.32 -4.70 -3.76
N GLU A 60 -15.64 -4.78 -3.96
CA GLU A 60 -16.60 -4.93 -2.87
C GLU A 60 -16.44 -6.29 -2.20
N ARG A 61 -16.39 -7.35 -2.99
CA ARG A 61 -16.19 -8.70 -2.48
C ARG A 61 -14.83 -8.86 -1.81
N LEU A 62 -13.76 -8.28 -2.36
CA LEU A 62 -12.43 -8.29 -1.73
C LEU A 62 -12.48 -7.64 -0.34
N ILE A 63 -13.09 -6.46 -0.21
CA ILE A 63 -13.15 -5.74 1.07
C ILE A 63 -14.07 -6.44 2.06
N ALA A 64 -15.25 -6.89 1.63
CA ALA A 64 -16.26 -7.48 2.50
C ALA A 64 -15.88 -8.87 3.04
N ALA A 65 -15.19 -9.68 2.23
CA ALA A 65 -14.86 -11.06 2.57
C ALA A 65 -13.41 -11.26 3.05
N SER A 66 -12.56 -10.22 3.04
CA SER A 66 -11.18 -10.38 3.50
C SER A 66 -11.10 -10.65 5.01
N PRO A 67 -10.30 -11.64 5.45
CA PRO A 67 -10.08 -11.93 6.85
C PRO A 67 -9.11 -10.95 7.54
N CYS A 68 -8.48 -10.05 6.79
CA CYS A 68 -7.51 -9.08 7.30
C CYS A 68 -7.67 -7.70 6.65
N GLN A 69 -6.98 -6.69 7.19
CA GLN A 69 -6.97 -5.34 6.61
C GLN A 69 -6.31 -5.36 5.23
N LEU A 70 -6.84 -4.57 4.29
CA LEU A 70 -6.29 -4.49 2.93
C LEU A 70 -5.61 -3.13 2.66
N ILE A 71 -4.58 -3.18 1.81
CA ILE A 71 -4.06 -2.07 1.03
C ILE A 71 -4.46 -2.34 -0.42
N LEU A 72 -5.36 -1.54 -0.99
CA LEU A 72 -5.72 -1.69 -2.41
C LEU A 72 -4.75 -0.87 -3.25
N THR A 73 -4.16 -1.48 -4.27
CA THR A 73 -3.18 -0.86 -5.16
C THR A 73 -3.53 -1.17 -6.60
N HIS A 74 -3.59 -0.13 -7.43
CA HIS A 74 -3.81 -0.27 -8.87
C HIS A 74 -2.65 0.41 -9.62
N ARG A 75 -1.52 -0.30 -9.67
CA ARG A 75 -0.22 0.25 -10.08
C ARG A 75 -0.15 0.43 -11.61
N PRO A 76 0.17 1.63 -12.11
CA PRO A 76 0.38 1.87 -13.53
C PRO A 76 1.75 1.37 -14.00
N ILE A 77 1.90 1.16 -15.31
CA ILE A 77 3.17 0.71 -15.93
C ILE A 77 4.35 1.62 -15.59
N ARG A 78 4.14 2.95 -15.57
CA ARG A 78 5.21 3.93 -15.27
C ARG A 78 5.83 3.77 -13.88
N GLU A 79 5.12 3.16 -12.95
CA GLU A 79 5.57 2.86 -11.58
C GLU A 79 5.71 1.33 -11.38
N GLY A 80 5.93 0.57 -12.45
CA GLY A 80 6.29 -0.85 -12.41
C GLY A 80 5.12 -1.80 -12.15
N GLY A 81 3.89 -1.34 -12.38
CA GLY A 81 2.69 -2.17 -12.42
C GLY A 81 2.36 -2.68 -13.83
N LYS A 82 1.15 -3.21 -13.99
CA LYS A 82 0.65 -3.69 -15.29
C LYS A 82 -0.54 -2.92 -15.84
N PHE A 83 -1.09 -1.94 -15.11
CA PHE A 83 -2.21 -1.15 -15.61
C PHE A 83 -1.76 -0.18 -16.71
N ALA A 84 -2.38 -0.29 -17.88
CA ALA A 84 -2.03 0.44 -19.11
C ALA A 84 -3.11 1.42 -19.60
N GLY A 85 -4.27 1.48 -18.92
CA GLY A 85 -5.38 2.34 -19.29
C GLY A 85 -5.20 3.80 -18.85
N SER A 86 -6.28 4.57 -18.93
CA SER A 86 -6.27 5.98 -18.50
C SER A 86 -6.24 6.13 -16.98
N GLU A 87 -5.75 7.26 -16.49
CA GLU A 87 -5.75 7.57 -15.05
C GLU A 87 -7.17 7.61 -14.46
N THR A 88 -8.14 8.10 -15.22
CA THR A 88 -9.55 8.10 -14.78
C THR A 88 -10.02 6.67 -14.50
N GLU A 89 -9.79 5.74 -15.42
CA GLU A 89 -10.13 4.31 -15.25
C GLU A 89 -9.36 3.68 -14.10
N ARG A 90 -8.07 4.02 -13.95
CA ARG A 90 -7.22 3.50 -12.88
C ARG A 90 -7.72 3.88 -11.50
N LEU A 91 -8.16 5.14 -11.34
CA LEU A 91 -8.60 5.70 -10.07
C LEU A 91 -9.97 5.19 -9.62
N GLN A 92 -10.86 4.80 -10.56
CA GLN A 92 -12.21 4.31 -10.23
C GLN A 92 -12.22 3.20 -9.15
N PRO A 93 -11.49 2.07 -9.29
CA PRO A 93 -11.50 1.02 -8.26
C PRO A 93 -10.91 1.48 -6.93
N LEU A 94 -9.98 2.44 -6.94
CA LEU A 94 -9.39 3.00 -5.72
C LEU A 94 -10.39 3.91 -4.98
N LEU A 95 -11.08 4.78 -5.71
CA LEU A 95 -12.17 5.60 -5.15
C LEU A 95 -13.30 4.71 -4.60
N LYS A 96 -13.64 3.65 -5.32
CA LYS A 96 -14.63 2.66 -4.84
C LYS A 96 -14.17 1.98 -3.56
N ALA A 97 -12.89 1.61 -3.46
CA ALA A 97 -12.34 1.04 -2.23
C ALA A 97 -12.43 2.01 -1.04
N ILE A 98 -12.20 3.31 -1.27
CA ILE A 98 -12.35 4.35 -0.23
C ILE A 98 -13.80 4.49 0.21
N GLU A 99 -14.74 4.52 -0.73
CA GLU A 99 -16.18 4.57 -0.47
C GLU A 99 -16.65 3.39 0.39
N LEU A 100 -16.14 2.20 0.09
CA LEU A 100 -16.44 0.95 0.82
C LEU A 100 -15.68 0.83 2.16
N GLY A 101 -14.85 1.81 2.51
CA GLY A 101 -14.15 1.85 3.80
C GLY A 101 -12.97 0.89 3.90
N ALA A 102 -12.26 0.64 2.79
CA ALA A 102 -10.99 -0.08 2.83
C ALA A 102 -10.04 0.54 3.86
N ALA A 103 -9.22 -0.28 4.53
CA ALA A 103 -8.29 0.22 5.54
C ALA A 103 -7.25 1.18 4.94
N HIS A 104 -6.68 0.81 3.79
CA HIS A 104 -5.70 1.64 3.09
C HIS A 104 -5.89 1.59 1.57
N VAL A 105 -5.55 2.70 0.91
CA VAL A 105 -5.43 2.79 -0.54
C VAL A 105 -4.05 3.35 -0.88
N ASP A 106 -3.34 2.67 -1.77
CA ASP A 106 -2.05 3.10 -2.30
C ASP A 106 -2.25 3.87 -3.62
N ILE A 107 -1.64 5.05 -3.70
CA ILE A 107 -1.68 5.92 -4.88
C ILE A 107 -0.30 6.52 -5.15
N GLU A 108 0.08 6.61 -6.42
CA GLU A 108 1.34 7.21 -6.85
C GLU A 108 1.36 8.71 -6.55
N TRP A 109 2.52 9.22 -6.15
CA TRP A 109 2.73 10.64 -5.82
C TRP A 109 2.23 11.60 -6.89
N ASP A 110 2.42 11.27 -8.17
CA ASP A 110 2.05 12.13 -9.28
C ASP A 110 0.53 12.27 -9.49
N THR A 111 -0.26 11.40 -8.85
CA THR A 111 -1.73 11.31 -9.05
C THR A 111 -2.51 11.41 -7.75
N VAL A 112 -1.83 11.50 -6.60
CA VAL A 112 -2.44 11.65 -5.27
C VAL A 112 -3.39 12.85 -5.20
N ALA A 113 -3.03 13.99 -5.79
CA ALA A 113 -3.87 15.19 -5.76
C ALA A 113 -5.23 14.95 -6.44
N SER A 114 -5.24 14.24 -7.57
CA SER A 114 -6.46 13.89 -8.29
C SER A 114 -7.35 12.94 -7.49
N LEU A 115 -6.76 11.96 -6.79
CA LEU A 115 -7.52 11.08 -5.89
C LEU A 115 -8.11 11.85 -4.71
N LEU A 116 -7.30 12.68 -4.05
CA LEU A 116 -7.72 13.47 -2.88
C LEU A 116 -8.84 14.46 -3.21
N ALA A 117 -8.85 15.03 -4.42
CA ALA A 117 -9.92 15.92 -4.89
C ALA A 117 -11.26 15.20 -5.12
N GLN A 118 -11.24 13.88 -5.36
CA GLN A 118 -12.43 13.09 -5.72
C GLN A 118 -12.91 12.17 -4.59
N LYS A 119 -12.04 11.84 -3.62
CA LYS A 119 -12.37 10.84 -2.60
C LYS A 119 -13.52 11.30 -1.69
N PRO A 120 -14.43 10.40 -1.29
CA PRO A 120 -15.44 10.73 -0.29
C PRO A 120 -14.80 10.90 1.11
N ALA A 121 -15.56 11.46 2.04
CA ALA A 121 -15.22 11.39 3.45
C ALA A 121 -15.23 9.92 3.89
N SER A 122 -14.11 9.43 4.41
CA SER A 122 -13.91 8.02 4.74
C SER A 122 -12.83 7.87 5.80
N PRO A 123 -12.87 6.83 6.66
CA PRO A 123 -11.78 6.50 7.57
C PRO A 123 -10.57 5.85 6.87
N SER A 124 -10.65 5.56 5.56
CA SER A 124 -9.54 5.00 4.79
C SER A 124 -8.30 5.87 4.86
N GLN A 125 -7.14 5.26 5.12
CA GLN A 125 -5.86 5.96 5.11
C GLN A 125 -5.25 5.93 3.70
N ILE A 126 -4.88 7.09 3.19
CA ILE A 126 -4.25 7.24 1.88
C ILE A 126 -2.74 7.09 2.02
N MET A 127 -2.19 6.12 1.30
CA MET A 127 -0.75 5.86 1.22
C MET A 127 -0.22 6.41 -0.09
N VAL A 128 0.57 7.48 -0.02
CA VAL A 128 1.25 8.01 -1.21
C VAL A 128 2.54 7.25 -1.44
N SER A 129 2.75 6.76 -2.66
CA SER A 129 3.87 5.91 -3.00
C SER A 129 4.74 6.47 -4.12
N HIS A 130 6.02 6.11 -4.11
CA HIS A 130 6.95 6.40 -5.19
C HIS A 130 7.94 5.25 -5.37
N HIS A 131 8.11 4.80 -6.62
CA HIS A 131 8.98 3.70 -7.02
C HIS A 131 10.17 4.21 -7.83
N THR A 132 11.36 3.79 -7.43
CA THR A 132 12.62 4.10 -8.12
C THR A 132 13.25 2.80 -8.64
N PHE A 133 13.47 2.74 -9.96
CA PHE A 133 13.97 1.53 -10.63
C PHE A 133 15.49 1.48 -10.76
N ASP A 134 16.13 2.65 -10.72
CA ASP A 134 17.56 2.80 -10.95
C ASP A 134 18.42 2.73 -9.68
N GLY A 135 17.82 2.53 -8.51
CA GLY A 135 18.52 2.49 -7.23
C GLY A 135 17.69 3.08 -6.10
N MET A 136 18.27 3.15 -4.90
CA MET A 136 17.71 3.91 -3.80
C MET A 136 17.87 5.42 -4.05
N PRO A 137 16.88 6.27 -3.70
CA PRO A 137 17.05 7.72 -3.76
C PRO A 137 18.24 8.16 -2.90
N SER A 138 19.13 8.97 -3.48
CA SER A 138 20.28 9.53 -2.77
C SER A 138 19.88 10.53 -1.68
N ASP A 139 18.73 11.20 -1.84
CA ASP A 139 18.11 12.04 -0.83
C ASP A 139 16.74 11.50 -0.42
N LEU A 140 16.74 10.41 0.35
CA LEU A 140 15.52 9.83 0.89
C LEU A 140 14.79 10.78 1.85
N THR A 141 15.52 11.66 2.55
CA THR A 141 14.94 12.63 3.49
C THR A 141 14.16 13.71 2.76
N GLY A 142 14.74 14.31 1.71
CA GLY A 142 14.09 15.30 0.87
C GLY A 142 12.90 14.72 0.12
N LEU A 143 13.04 13.50 -0.44
CA LEU A 143 11.93 12.79 -1.05
C LEU A 143 10.79 12.56 -0.06
N HIS A 144 11.06 12.02 1.12
CA HIS A 144 10.04 11.81 2.15
C HIS A 144 9.34 13.12 2.52
N ARG A 145 10.10 14.21 2.71
CA ARG A 145 9.55 15.54 3.01
C ARG A 145 8.60 16.01 1.91
N LYS A 146 8.99 15.86 0.64
CA LYS A 146 8.16 16.18 -0.52
C LYS A 146 6.87 15.35 -0.51
N LEU A 147 6.99 14.02 -0.35
CA LEU A 147 5.84 13.11 -0.32
C LEU A 147 4.87 13.41 0.83
N SER A 148 5.39 13.84 1.98
CA SER A 148 4.59 14.19 3.16
C SER A 148 3.70 15.43 2.94
N GLN A 149 4.00 16.24 1.92
CA GLN A 149 3.25 17.45 1.60
C GLN A 149 2.06 17.19 0.65
N SER A 150 1.80 15.94 0.25
CA SER A 150 0.64 15.62 -0.63
C SER A 150 -0.72 15.77 0.05
N GLY A 151 -0.78 15.71 1.38
CA GLY A 151 -2.04 15.52 2.12
C GLY A 151 -2.47 14.06 2.25
N ALA A 152 -1.61 13.10 1.89
CA ALA A 152 -1.78 11.70 2.25
C ALA A 152 -1.54 11.45 3.76
N ASP A 153 -1.89 10.27 4.24
CA ASP A 153 -1.71 9.87 5.65
C ASP A 153 -0.40 9.12 5.89
N ILE A 154 0.09 8.43 4.85
CA ILE A 154 1.24 7.51 4.91
C ILE A 154 2.14 7.73 3.69
N VAL A 155 3.46 7.80 3.90
CA VAL A 155 4.46 7.81 2.81
C VAL A 155 5.02 6.41 2.60
N LYS A 156 5.05 5.97 1.34
CA LYS A 156 5.66 4.74 0.85
C LYS A 156 6.77 5.04 -0.16
N VAL A 157 8.00 4.64 0.13
CA VAL A 157 9.10 4.71 -0.86
C VAL A 157 9.62 3.32 -1.13
N VAL A 158 9.71 2.98 -2.41
CA VAL A 158 10.25 1.71 -2.89
C VAL A 158 11.40 1.98 -3.84
N GLY A 159 12.56 1.38 -3.57
CA GLY A 159 13.72 1.45 -4.44
C GLY A 159 14.47 0.13 -4.48
N PHE A 160 15.50 0.08 -5.32
CA PHE A 160 16.40 -1.07 -5.41
C PHE A 160 17.71 -0.80 -4.68
N ALA A 161 18.01 -1.61 -3.67
CA ALA A 161 19.38 -1.70 -3.18
C ALA A 161 20.24 -2.42 -4.22
N LYS A 162 21.32 -1.78 -4.66
CA LYS A 162 22.36 -2.37 -5.52
C LYS A 162 23.48 -3.01 -4.69
N GLN A 163 23.63 -2.56 -3.45
CA GLN A 163 24.61 -3.06 -2.49
C GLN A 163 24.04 -3.00 -1.07
N ALA A 164 24.61 -3.78 -0.15
CA ALA A 164 24.15 -3.83 1.25
C ALA A 164 24.18 -2.45 1.93
N ALA A 165 25.15 -1.60 1.57
CA ALA A 165 25.26 -0.24 2.09
C ALA A 165 24.03 0.64 1.78
N ASP A 166 23.31 0.38 0.69
CA ASP A 166 22.10 1.15 0.32
C ASP A 166 20.95 0.93 1.32
N THR A 167 21.01 -0.17 2.08
CA THR A 167 20.01 -0.50 3.12
C THR A 167 20.28 0.23 4.44
N VAL A 168 21.51 0.71 4.66
CA VAL A 168 21.97 1.22 5.96
C VAL A 168 21.20 2.46 6.38
N GLU A 169 21.04 3.45 5.49
CA GLU A 169 20.25 4.64 5.82
C GLU A 169 18.81 4.25 6.17
N MET A 170 18.20 3.34 5.42
CA MET A 170 16.82 2.91 5.69
C MET A 170 16.68 2.17 7.02
N ILE A 171 17.62 1.29 7.35
CA ILE A 171 17.58 0.51 8.60
C ILE A 171 17.84 1.42 9.80
N HIS A 172 18.94 2.20 9.78
CA HIS A 172 19.38 2.96 10.95
C HIS A 172 18.59 4.25 11.15
N ARG A 173 18.29 4.98 10.09
CA ARG A 173 17.63 6.30 10.17
C ARG A 173 16.11 6.20 10.08
N TRP A 174 15.62 5.27 9.26
CA TRP A 174 14.20 5.18 8.93
C TRP A 174 13.49 3.98 9.54
N ARG A 175 14.20 3.13 10.31
CA ARG A 175 13.68 1.90 10.92
C ARG A 175 12.88 1.08 9.91
N LEU A 176 13.53 0.77 8.78
CA LEU A 176 12.97 -0.01 7.67
C LEU A 176 12.02 -1.10 8.19
N ARG A 177 10.79 -1.09 7.68
CA ARG A 177 9.73 -1.97 8.19
C ARG A 177 9.54 -3.22 7.34
N ILE A 178 9.91 -3.21 6.05
CA ILE A 178 9.68 -4.34 5.13
C ILE A 178 10.85 -4.49 4.14
N ILE A 179 11.35 -5.72 4.03
CA ILE A 179 12.30 -6.19 3.00
C ILE A 179 11.51 -7.11 2.07
N CYS A 180 11.45 -6.78 0.78
CA CYS A 180 10.84 -7.65 -0.23
C CYS A 180 11.96 -8.25 -1.10
N PRO A 181 12.21 -9.57 -1.04
CA PRO A 181 13.19 -10.21 -1.90
C PRO A 181 12.71 -10.11 -3.35
N SER A 182 13.59 -9.67 -4.25
CA SER A 182 13.32 -9.80 -5.69
C SER A 182 13.89 -11.12 -6.20
N ASN A 183 13.39 -11.58 -7.34
CA ASN A 183 13.81 -12.83 -7.97
C ASN A 183 15.23 -12.77 -8.58
N GLU A 184 15.91 -11.62 -8.49
CA GLU A 184 17.27 -11.43 -8.98
C GLU A 184 18.27 -11.46 -7.81
N ARG A 185 19.31 -12.30 -7.92
CA ARG A 185 20.38 -12.39 -6.91
C ARG A 185 20.92 -10.97 -6.65
N PHE A 186 20.83 -10.53 -5.39
CA PHE A 186 21.26 -9.22 -4.86
C PHE A 186 20.35 -8.00 -5.08
N ARG A 187 19.13 -8.15 -5.61
CA ARG A 187 18.16 -7.04 -5.65
C ARG A 187 17.14 -7.18 -4.53
N ILE A 188 17.16 -6.23 -3.60
CA ILE A 188 16.18 -6.13 -2.51
C ILE A 188 15.30 -4.91 -2.81
N ARG A 189 13.98 -5.12 -2.87
CA ARG A 189 13.03 -4.01 -2.82
C ARG A 189 12.88 -3.60 -1.36
N LEU A 190 13.34 -2.41 -1.06
CA LEU A 190 13.19 -1.84 0.28
C LEU A 190 11.94 -0.98 0.32
N LEU A 191 11.12 -1.19 1.34
CA LEU A 191 9.86 -0.47 1.52
C LEU A 191 9.93 0.33 2.83
N LEU A 192 10.00 1.66 2.69
CA LEU A 192 9.79 2.58 3.80
C LEU A 192 8.31 2.93 3.88
N VAL A 193 7.66 2.65 5.01
CA VAL A 193 6.28 3.07 5.30
C VAL A 193 6.28 3.88 6.58
N ARG A 194 5.84 5.14 6.52
CA ARG A 194 5.77 6.02 7.69
C ARG A 194 4.47 6.81 7.70
N SER A 195 3.81 6.88 8.84
CA SER A 195 2.71 7.82 9.05
C SER A 195 3.24 9.25 9.03
N ILE A 196 2.48 10.17 8.47
CA ILE A 196 2.84 11.59 8.38
C ILE A 196 2.63 12.32 9.72
N LEU A 197 1.90 11.70 10.67
CA LEU A 197 1.64 12.20 12.02
C LEU A 197 2.70 11.78 13.04
#